data_AF-A0A2M8IUG3-F1
#
_entry.id   AF-A0A2M8IUG3-F1
#
_cell.length_a   1.000
_cell.length_b   1.000
_cell.length_c   1.000
_cell.angle_alpha   90.00
_cell.angle_beta   90.00
_cell.angle_gamma   90.00
#
_symmetry.space_group_name_H-M   'P 1'
#
loop_
_entity.id
_entity.type
_entity.pdbx_description
1 polymer ?
#
loop_
_entity_poly.entity_id
_entity_poly.type
_entity_poly.pdbx_seq_one_letter_code
_entity_poly.pdbx_strand_id
1 'polypeptide(L)'
;MARQLSFDLPAKAALGRADFYVSPANGMAVAMIEADWPGNRLVLSGPAGSGKTHLAHVWSAATGAPILPARDLAGADLPALAGGPVAIEDVPQIAGDAAALQAL
;
A
#
# COMPACT_ATOMS: atom_id res chain seq x y z
N MET A 1 -8.41 33.54 -31.14
CA MET A 1 -8.22 33.45 -29.67
C MET A 1 -8.61 32.05 -29.22
N ALA A 2 -7.77 31.36 -28.47
CA ALA A 2 -8.09 30.02 -27.97
C ALA A 2 -8.98 30.16 -26.71
N ARG A 3 -10.16 29.53 -26.73
CA ARG A 3 -11.09 29.49 -25.60
C ARG A 3 -10.78 28.26 -24.74
N GLN A 4 -10.49 28.48 -23.46
CA GLN A 4 -10.30 27.39 -22.51
C GLN A 4 -11.64 26.71 -22.25
N LEU A 5 -11.69 25.38 -22.42
CA LEU A 5 -12.85 24.55 -22.11
C LEU A 5 -12.65 23.97 -20.70
N SER A 6 -13.65 24.14 -19.85
CA SER A 6 -13.69 23.48 -18.55
C SER A 6 -14.21 22.06 -18.76
N PHE A 7 -13.39 21.06 -18.44
CA PHE A 7 -13.81 19.67 -18.45
C PHE A 7 -14.02 19.21 -17.01
N ASP A 8 -15.23 18.73 -16.74
CA ASP A 8 -15.57 18.11 -15.47
C ASP A 8 -15.06 16.66 -15.50
N LEU A 9 -13.76 16.50 -15.19
CA LEU A 9 -13.07 15.21 -15.13
C LEU A 9 -12.91 14.82 -13.65
N PRO A 10 -13.95 14.24 -13.02
CA PRO A 10 -13.81 13.75 -11.66
C PRO A 10 -12.74 12.67 -11.65
N ALA A 11 -11.74 12.85 -10.78
CA ALA A 11 -10.74 11.83 -10.53
C ALA A 11 -11.45 10.62 -9.88
N LYS A 12 -11.80 9.62 -10.68
CA LYS A 12 -12.15 8.31 -10.13
C LYS A 12 -10.89 7.73 -9.51
N ALA A 13 -10.93 7.47 -8.21
CA ALA A 13 -9.88 6.71 -7.55
C ALA A 13 -9.86 5.30 -8.15
N ALA A 14 -8.91 5.08 -9.04
CA ALA A 14 -8.72 3.83 -9.77
C ALA A 14 -7.83 2.92 -8.90
N LEU A 15 -8.41 2.41 -7.81
CA LEU A 15 -7.71 1.61 -6.79
C LEU A 15 -8.04 0.11 -6.91
N GLY A 16 -8.85 -0.28 -7.90
CA GLY A 16 -9.15 -1.67 -8.18
C GLY A 16 -8.05 -2.34 -8.98
N ARG A 17 -7.98 -3.67 -8.92
CA ARG A 17 -7.00 -4.44 -9.70
C ARG A 17 -7.07 -4.18 -11.21
N ALA A 18 -8.28 -3.95 -11.73
CA ALA A 18 -8.55 -3.63 -13.13
C ALA A 18 -8.01 -2.25 -13.55
N ASP A 19 -7.73 -1.39 -12.59
CA ASP A 19 -7.21 -0.03 -12.81
C ASP A 19 -5.67 0.04 -12.76
N PHE A 20 -5.01 -1.04 -12.32
CA PHE A 20 -3.55 -1.09 -12.24
C PHE A 20 -2.92 -1.50 -13.56
N TYR A 21 -2.21 -0.56 -14.20
CA TYR A 21 -1.46 -0.84 -15.42
C TYR A 21 -0.21 -1.68 -15.12
N VAL A 22 -0.26 -2.95 -15.54
CA VAL A 22 0.87 -3.88 -15.44
C VAL A 22 1.80 -3.65 -16.63
N SER A 23 3.08 -3.43 -16.33
CA SER A 23 4.16 -3.28 -17.30
C SER A 23 5.32 -4.18 -16.89
N PRO A 24 6.30 -4.41 -17.78
CA PRO A 24 7.52 -5.13 -17.39
C PRO A 24 8.23 -4.53 -16.18
N ALA A 25 8.11 -3.22 -15.95
CA ALA A 25 8.77 -2.53 -14.84
C ALA A 25 8.16 -2.84 -13.45
N ASN A 26 6.89 -3.23 -13.38
CA ASN A 26 6.19 -3.50 -12.11
C ASN A 26 5.60 -4.92 -12.03
N GLY A 27 5.68 -5.72 -13.10
CA GLY A 27 5.06 -7.04 -13.19
C GLY A 27 5.49 -7.99 -12.07
N MET A 28 6.77 -7.96 -11.67
CA MET A 28 7.24 -8.74 -10.52
C MET A 28 6.55 -8.30 -9.22
N ALA A 29 6.46 -7.00 -8.96
CA ALA A 29 5.81 -6.49 -7.75
C ALA A 29 4.32 -6.86 -7.71
N VAL A 30 3.64 -6.80 -8.86
CA VAL A 30 2.24 -7.23 -9.01
C VAL A 30 2.08 -8.73 -8.72
N ALA A 31 2.94 -9.57 -9.30
CA ALA A 31 2.89 -11.00 -9.05
C ALA A 31 3.17 -11.33 -7.58
N MET A 32 4.08 -10.59 -6.94
CA MET A 32 4.41 -10.80 -5.53
C MET A 32 3.24 -10.44 -4.61
N ILE A 33 2.48 -9.36 -4.86
CA ILE A 33 1.34 -9.03 -3.99
C ILE A 33 0.18 -10.04 -4.09
N GLU A 34 0.11 -10.81 -5.16
CA GLU A 34 -0.92 -11.85 -5.39
C GLU A 34 -0.48 -13.25 -4.93
N ALA A 35 0.81 -13.42 -4.56
CA ALA A 35 1.37 -14.70 -4.19
C ALA A 35 1.16 -15.04 -2.70
N ASP A 36 1.27 -16.33 -2.37
CA ASP A 36 1.43 -16.77 -0.99
C ASP A 36 2.85 -16.51 -0.50
N TRP A 37 2.99 -15.90 0.67
CA TRP A 37 4.29 -15.51 1.21
C TRP A 37 4.78 -16.47 2.30
N PRO A 38 6.07 -16.83 2.31
CA PRO A 38 6.67 -17.51 3.45
C PRO A 38 6.47 -16.71 4.75
N GLY A 39 5.81 -17.33 5.73
CA GLY A 39 5.50 -16.67 7.00
C GLY A 39 4.49 -15.52 6.88
N ASN A 40 3.68 -15.50 5.83
CA ASN A 40 2.60 -14.51 5.60
C ASN A 40 3.07 -13.05 5.62
N ARG A 41 4.31 -12.78 5.20
CA ARG A 41 4.89 -11.44 5.18
C ARG A 41 5.56 -11.12 3.85
N LEU A 42 5.33 -9.91 3.35
CA LEU A 42 5.99 -9.34 2.19
C LEU A 42 6.49 -7.94 2.53
N VAL A 43 7.73 -7.64 2.12
CA VAL A 43 8.26 -6.27 2.13
C VAL A 43 8.27 -5.75 0.71
N LEU A 44 7.50 -4.69 0.45
CA LEU A 44 7.49 -3.99 -0.83
C LEU A 44 8.32 -2.69 -0.70
N SER A 45 9.46 -2.62 -1.38
CA SER A 45 10.37 -1.48 -1.33
C SER A 45 10.72 -0.95 -2.72
N GLY A 46 11.18 0.30 -2.78
CA GLY A 46 11.45 1.00 -4.03
C GLY A 46 11.46 2.52 -3.87
N PRO A 47 11.94 3.27 -4.87
CA PRO A 47 12.04 4.72 -4.80
C PRO A 47 10.67 5.42 -4.67
N ALA A 48 10.67 6.70 -4.29
CA ALA A 48 9.47 7.51 -4.32
C ALA A 48 8.84 7.51 -5.73
N GLY A 49 7.51 7.43 -5.81
CA GLY A 49 6.80 7.37 -7.09
C GLY A 49 6.80 6.01 -7.79
N SER A 50 7.42 4.96 -7.23
CA SER A 50 7.44 3.61 -7.86
C SER A 50 6.12 2.83 -7.76
N GLY A 51 5.06 3.42 -7.19
CA GLY A 51 3.74 2.80 -7.09
C GLY A 51 3.50 1.88 -5.89
N LYS A 52 4.35 1.91 -4.85
CA LYS A 52 4.19 1.07 -3.63
C LYS A 52 2.82 1.24 -2.96
N THR A 53 2.46 2.48 -2.63
CA THR A 53 1.18 2.82 -2.01
C THR A 53 0.01 2.39 -2.89
N HIS A 54 0.13 2.52 -4.21
CA HIS A 54 -0.89 2.03 -5.13
C HIS A 54 -1.05 0.51 -5.02
N LEU A 55 0.05 -0.26 -5.04
CA LEU A 55 0.01 -1.72 -4.87
C LEU A 55 -0.55 -2.14 -3.51
N ALA A 56 -0.24 -1.40 -2.44
CA ALA A 56 -0.82 -1.63 -1.12
C ALA A 56 -2.35 -1.44 -1.14
N HIS A 57 -2.87 -0.42 -1.82
CA HIS A 57 -4.31 -0.22 -2.01
C HIS A 57 -4.96 -1.32 -2.86
N VAL A 58 -4.31 -1.77 -3.93
CA VAL A 58 -4.82 -2.88 -4.76
C VAL A 58 -4.93 -4.16 -3.93
N TRP A 59 -3.91 -4.47 -3.14
CA TRP A 59 -3.90 -5.64 -2.26
C TRP A 59 -4.94 -5.52 -1.13
N SER A 60 -5.05 -4.34 -0.50
CA SER A 60 -6.06 -4.04 0.51
C SER A 60 -7.48 -4.20 -0.04
N ALA A 61 -7.75 -3.68 -1.24
CA ALA A 61 -9.05 -3.84 -1.91
C ALA A 61 -9.38 -5.31 -2.22
N ALA A 62 -8.38 -6.13 -2.55
CA ALA A 62 -8.57 -7.55 -2.84
C ALA A 62 -8.77 -8.40 -1.57
N THR A 63 -8.14 -8.04 -0.45
CA THR A 63 -8.12 -8.84 0.79
C THR A 63 -9.06 -8.32 1.88
N GLY A 64 -9.51 -7.07 1.78
CA GLY A 64 -10.17 -6.34 2.86
C GLY A 64 -9.22 -5.90 3.99
N ALA A 65 -7.91 -6.07 3.82
CA ALA A 65 -6.91 -5.69 4.82
C ALA A 65 -6.90 -4.18 5.05
N PRO A 66 -6.87 -3.69 6.30
CA PRO A 66 -6.67 -2.28 6.57
C PRO A 66 -5.23 -1.87 6.21
N ILE A 67 -5.07 -0.59 5.86
CA ILE A 67 -3.77 0.06 5.65
C ILE A 67 -3.54 1.01 6.82
N LEU A 68 -2.44 0.84 7.55
CA LEU A 68 -2.04 1.71 8.64
C LEU A 68 -0.68 2.35 8.33
N PRO A 69 -0.46 3.62 8.67
CA PRO A 69 0.88 4.18 8.65
C PRO A 69 1.69 3.60 9.83
N ALA A 70 2.96 3.29 9.59
CA ALA A 70 3.82 2.64 10.60
C ALA A 70 3.90 3.41 11.93
N ARG A 71 3.77 4.74 11.88
CA ARG A 71 3.79 5.61 13.08
C ARG A 71 2.63 5.33 14.06
N ASP A 72 1.53 4.77 13.59
CA ASP A 72 0.33 4.54 14.41
C ASP A 72 0.37 3.17 15.09
N LEU A 73 1.32 2.29 14.76
CA LEU A 73 1.41 0.92 15.28
C LEU A 73 1.55 0.88 16.80
N ALA A 74 2.38 1.75 17.39
CA ALA A 74 2.64 1.75 18.83
C ALA A 74 1.38 2.08 19.65
N GLY A 75 0.40 2.78 19.07
CA GLY A 75 -0.87 3.12 19.71
C GLY A 75 -2.04 2.23 19.29
N ALA A 76 -1.81 1.27 18.40
CA ALA A 76 -2.86 0.40 17.87
C ALA A 76 -3.13 -0.80 18.80
N ASP A 77 -4.34 -1.37 18.68
CA ASP A 77 -4.68 -2.66 19.27
C ASP A 77 -4.05 -3.78 18.42
N LEU A 78 -2.77 -4.09 18.70
CA LEU A 78 -2.01 -5.11 17.96
C LEU A 78 -2.65 -6.50 18.03
N PRO A 79 -3.20 -6.97 19.18
CA PRO A 79 -3.96 -8.21 19.22
C PRO A 79 -5.16 -8.24 18.25
N ALA A 80 -5.89 -7.12 18.11
CA ALA A 80 -6.98 -7.04 17.13
C ALA A 80 -6.46 -7.08 15.69
N LEU A 81 -5.34 -6.41 15.40
CA LEU A 81 -4.70 -6.43 14.07
C LEU A 81 -4.12 -7.80 13.70
N ALA A 82 -3.65 -8.58 14.68
CA ALA A 82 -3.07 -9.91 14.46
C ALA A 82 -4.10 -10.97 13.99
N GLY A 83 -5.40 -10.64 14.04
CA GLY A 83 -6.48 -11.53 13.59
C GLY A 83 -6.65 -11.62 12.05
N GLY A 84 -5.95 -10.79 11.28
CA GLY A 84 -6.11 -10.75 9.83
C GLY A 84 -4.92 -10.11 9.09
N PRO A 85 -5.01 -10.03 7.75
CA PRO A 85 -3.99 -9.33 6.95
C PRO A 85 -4.02 -7.83 7.22
N VAL A 86 -2.85 -7.20 7.22
CA VAL A 86 -2.69 -5.74 7.39
C VAL A 86 -1.57 -5.24 6.50
N ALA A 87 -1.73 -4.06 5.89
CA ALA A 87 -0.65 -3.36 5.20
C ALA A 87 -0.12 -2.24 6.09
N ILE A 88 1.21 -2.17 6.24
CA ILE A 88 1.88 -1.10 6.97
C ILE A 88 2.64 -0.22 5.98
N GLU A 89 2.21 1.02 5.83
CA GLU A 89 2.86 2.01 4.95
C GLU A 89 3.91 2.82 5.71
N ASP A 90 4.84 3.43 4.97
CA ASP A 90 5.76 4.45 5.50
C ASP A 90 6.72 3.98 6.61
N VAL A 91 7.05 2.69 6.65
CA VAL A 91 8.02 2.09 7.61
C VAL A 91 9.33 2.88 7.77
N PRO A 92 9.95 3.45 6.73
CA PRO A 92 11.17 4.25 6.92
C PRO A 92 11.01 5.46 7.85
N GLN A 93 9.78 5.97 8.06
CA GLN A 93 9.52 7.13 8.93
C GLN A 93 9.69 6.81 10.42
N ILE A 94 9.62 5.54 10.81
CA ILE A 94 9.79 5.09 12.21
C ILE A 94 11.19 4.57 12.52
N ALA A 95 12.15 4.67 11.59
CA ALA A 95 13.50 4.08 11.75
C ALA A 95 14.28 4.60 12.97
N GLY A 96 13.94 5.79 13.49
CA GLY A 96 14.53 6.36 14.70
C GLY A 96 13.73 6.14 15.98
N ASP A 97 12.57 5.49 15.90
CA ASP A 97 11.66 5.27 17.03
C ASP A 97 11.68 3.79 17.42
N ALA A 98 12.38 3.47 18.52
CA ALA A 98 12.52 2.11 19.00
C ALA A 98 11.18 1.49 19.41
N ALA A 99 10.25 2.27 19.97
CA ALA A 99 8.95 1.77 20.39
C ALA A 99 8.08 1.42 19.18
N ALA A 100 8.07 2.30 18.16
CA ALA A 100 7.37 2.03 16.92
C ALA A 100 7.96 0.85 16.14
N LEU A 101 9.30 0.70 16.11
CA LEU A 101 9.95 -0.45 15.48
C LEU A 101 9.67 -1.77 16.21
N GLN A 102 9.52 -1.76 17.54
CA GLN A 102 9.15 -2.95 18.31
C GLN A 102 7.69 -3.37 18.08
N ALA A 103 6.82 -2.42 17.72
CA ALA A 103 5.40 -2.66 17.44
C ALA A 103 5.14 -3.19 16.00
N LEU A 104 6.14 -3.12 15.11
CA LEU A 104 6.09 -3.63 13.73
C LEU A 104 6.38 -5.13 13.65
#